data_AF-A0A1Y9GKE1-F1
#
_entry.id   AF-A0A1Y9GKE1-F1
#
_cell.length_a   1.000
_cell.length_b   1.000
_cell.length_c   1.000
_cell.angle_alpha   90.00
_cell.angle_beta   90.00
_cell.angle_gamma   90.00
#
_symmetry.space_group_name_H-M   'P 1'
#
loop_
_entity.id
_entity.type
_entity.pdbx_description
1 polymer ?
#
loop_
_entity_poly.entity_id
_entity_poly.type
_entity_poly.pdbx_seq_one_letter_code
_entity_poly.pdbx_strand_id
1 'polypeptide(L)'
;MNDSVIAQKNKKAPPTAGAGGTKVEWPIVILRGDGNVYVLCAGIDTNRPKLQGPISIQPQVDDNYGLDSCSLIVIPTLPPTVIIAESTGKTHHALFLEESCPLERSLTSEQLADSNLTLHPCEWYLHVLETVELELGLPSVAETKEAKSYSCPLHLKRDPLNEARYFAYHNAGLHAVTLDFTRPLHEFVQQEGTDELVEKYPLFNSHSRAEYVVCTKALQNANTNAVLGFTLLQSPSGLVLFLASGQVVSLDLITDHSLIRKWPLSGSTKKAGNSESPIKNMLKDSFQKRIQSILRSGLTQPILKLDQSTEPTPQEAFELLTQATRMLRENYFVRHDKARQEIEKREHVLKLLKQQQLNDIEELQAEKQKIRATAERLAETYEDLCDKQNSLFKRAQEVVRLATLRLPKGSFSEKQFTERIEKIHQSVKMLQKNVDQAKQKITTQQMELEMKKKTAKEKTFTLPVKQEDIIKQIIGEMYTQIDSNVKDVKKMNNILNLT
;
A
#
# COMPACT_ATOMS: atom_id res chain seq x y z
N MET A 1 -27.40 2.07 4.95
CA MET A 1 -28.10 0.82 5.28
C MET A 1 -27.09 -0.33 5.23
N ASN A 2 -26.45 -0.58 6.37
CA ASN A 2 -25.72 -1.81 6.71
C ASN A 2 -25.26 -1.65 8.18
N ASP A 3 -26.23 -1.63 9.10
CA ASP A 3 -26.00 -1.59 10.55
C ASP A 3 -26.14 -3.01 11.10
N SER A 4 -25.14 -3.87 10.86
CA SER A 4 -25.23 -5.29 11.22
C SER A 4 -23.90 -5.87 11.69
N VAL A 5 -23.13 -5.16 12.52
CA VAL A 5 -21.85 -5.67 13.04
C VAL A 5 -21.77 -5.70 14.58
N ILE A 6 -22.73 -5.15 15.32
CA ILE A 6 -22.74 -5.26 16.79
C ILE A 6 -23.71 -6.35 17.23
N ALA A 7 -23.43 -7.59 16.84
CA ALA A 7 -24.11 -8.76 17.39
C ALA A 7 -23.20 -9.97 17.25
N GLN A 8 -22.32 -10.21 18.22
CA GLN A 8 -21.92 -11.55 18.71
C GLN A 8 -20.67 -11.50 19.60
N LYS A 9 -20.84 -11.82 20.90
CA LYS A 9 -20.24 -12.98 21.58
C LYS A 9 -20.50 -12.88 23.09
N ASN A 10 -21.64 -13.39 23.56
CA ASN A 10 -21.78 -13.79 24.96
C ASN A 10 -21.60 -15.31 25.07
N LYS A 11 -20.61 -15.72 25.87
CA LYS A 11 -20.15 -17.09 26.06
C LYS A 11 -21.08 -17.81 27.05
N LYS A 12 -21.74 -18.87 26.55
CA LYS A 12 -22.32 -20.07 27.22
C LYS A 12 -22.63 -20.01 28.73
N ALA A 13 -23.92 -20.00 29.05
CA ALA A 13 -24.51 -20.68 30.22
C ALA A 13 -25.30 -21.92 29.75
N PRO A 14 -25.47 -22.98 30.57
CA PRO A 14 -26.04 -24.25 30.13
C PRO A 14 -27.56 -24.16 29.88
N PRO A 15 -28.14 -25.06 29.05
CA PRO A 15 -29.48 -24.87 28.50
C PRO A 15 -30.54 -25.38 29.48
N THR A 16 -31.33 -24.46 30.03
CA THR A 16 -32.65 -24.80 30.59
C THR A 16 -33.74 -24.13 29.76
N ALA A 17 -34.50 -24.99 29.09
CA ALA A 17 -35.80 -24.83 28.43
C ALA A 17 -36.42 -23.42 28.40
N GLY A 18 -36.58 -22.90 27.18
CA GLY A 18 -37.43 -21.75 26.88
C GLY A 18 -36.98 -21.06 25.60
N ALA A 19 -37.57 -21.42 24.46
CA ALA A 19 -37.36 -20.75 23.18
C ALA A 19 -37.99 -19.34 23.21
N GLY A 20 -37.29 -18.37 23.80
CA GLY A 20 -37.54 -16.95 23.59
C GLY A 20 -36.42 -16.40 22.72
N GLY A 21 -36.73 -15.85 21.55
CA GLY A 21 -35.75 -15.10 20.77
C GLY A 21 -35.09 -14.05 21.65
N THR A 22 -33.76 -14.02 21.70
CA THR A 22 -32.99 -13.02 22.45
C THR A 22 -33.42 -11.63 21.99
N LYS A 23 -34.17 -10.91 22.85
CA LYS A 23 -34.53 -9.51 22.60
C LYS A 23 -33.25 -8.69 22.54
N VAL A 24 -33.07 -7.96 21.44
CA VAL A 24 -31.92 -7.08 21.25
C VAL A 24 -32.22 -5.75 21.94
N GLU A 25 -31.47 -5.44 22.99
CA GLU A 25 -31.46 -4.13 23.64
C GLU A 25 -30.19 -3.38 23.23
N TRP A 26 -30.32 -2.08 22.95
CA TRP A 26 -29.21 -1.22 22.57
C TRP A 26 -28.86 -0.27 23.73
N PRO A 27 -27.58 -0.11 24.07
CA PRO A 27 -27.15 0.90 25.02
C PRO A 27 -27.23 2.29 24.37
N ILE A 28 -28.15 3.13 24.85
CA ILE A 28 -28.31 4.51 24.41
C ILE A 28 -27.59 5.41 25.42
N VAL A 29 -26.53 6.09 24.97
CA VAL A 29 -25.77 7.02 25.81
C VAL A 29 -26.48 8.38 25.82
N ILE A 30 -26.73 8.93 27.00
CA ILE A 30 -27.48 10.17 27.21
C ILE A 30 -26.62 11.14 27.98
N LEU A 31 -26.37 12.33 27.41
CA LEU A 31 -25.80 13.46 28.13
C LEU A 31 -26.93 14.30 28.72
N ARG A 32 -26.93 14.47 30.04
CA ARG A 32 -27.86 15.35 30.75
C ARG A 32 -27.24 16.75 30.89
N GLY A 33 -28.08 17.77 31.00
CA GLY A 33 -27.63 19.18 31.05
C GLY A 33 -26.80 19.58 32.28
N ASP A 34 -26.63 18.68 33.25
CA ASP A 34 -25.70 18.81 34.38
C ASP A 34 -24.30 18.26 34.07
N GLY A 35 -24.05 17.84 32.83
CA GLY A 35 -22.78 17.25 32.38
C GLY A 35 -22.67 15.74 32.63
N ASN A 36 -23.61 15.15 33.38
CA ASN A 36 -23.59 13.73 33.69
C ASN A 36 -24.04 12.89 32.49
N VAL A 37 -23.33 11.79 32.26
CA VAL A 37 -23.64 10.83 31.19
C VAL A 37 -24.32 9.60 31.79
N TYR A 38 -25.39 9.13 31.15
CA TYR A 38 -26.19 7.97 31.57
C TYR A 38 -26.31 6.97 30.40
N VAL A 39 -26.63 5.72 30.72
CA VAL A 39 -26.86 4.67 29.71
C VAL A 39 -28.28 4.14 29.87
N LEU A 40 -29.06 4.19 28.79
CA LEU A 40 -30.40 3.64 28.73
C LEU A 40 -30.40 2.41 27.85
N CYS A 41 -30.57 1.23 28.44
CA CYS A 41 -30.72 -0.01 27.67
C CYS A 41 -32.17 -0.13 27.19
N ALA A 42 -32.38 0.02 25.89
CA ALA A 42 -33.70 -0.02 25.27
C ALA A 42 -33.69 -0.76 23.92
N GLY A 43 -34.72 -1.57 23.68
CA GLY A 43 -35.08 -2.13 22.37
C GLY A 43 -36.43 -1.61 21.91
N ILE A 44 -36.81 -1.90 20.66
CA ILE A 44 -38.09 -1.48 20.08
C ILE A 44 -39.29 -2.02 20.90
N ASP A 45 -39.14 -3.19 21.50
CA ASP A 45 -40.17 -3.85 22.31
C ASP A 45 -40.01 -3.65 23.83
N THR A 46 -39.14 -2.72 24.26
CA THR A 46 -38.85 -2.49 25.68
C THR A 46 -39.84 -1.47 26.28
N ASN A 47 -40.84 -1.98 27.01
CA ASN A 47 -41.87 -1.15 27.66
C ASN A 47 -41.34 -0.26 28.80
N ARG A 48 -40.27 -0.69 29.49
CA ARG A 48 -39.65 0.04 30.61
C ARG A 48 -38.13 -0.07 30.49
N PRO A 49 -37.48 0.83 29.76
CA PRO A 49 -36.04 0.79 29.57
C PRO A 49 -35.33 1.10 30.90
N LYS A 50 -34.19 0.43 31.14
CA LYS A 50 -33.41 0.60 32.36
C LYS A 50 -32.44 1.75 32.19
N LEU A 51 -32.60 2.80 33.00
CA LEU A 51 -31.66 3.90 33.05
C LEU A 51 -30.55 3.57 34.06
N GLN A 52 -29.32 3.57 33.61
CA GLN A 52 -28.12 3.34 34.40
C GLN A 52 -27.27 4.62 34.47
N GLY A 53 -26.64 4.87 35.61
CA GLY A 53 -25.68 5.97 35.76
C GLY A 53 -25.86 6.79 37.04
N PRO A 54 -25.11 7.90 37.18
CA PRO A 54 -24.17 8.45 36.19
C PRO A 54 -22.98 7.54 35.90
N ILE A 55 -22.50 7.53 34.66
CA ILE A 55 -21.35 6.72 34.22
C ILE A 55 -20.06 7.26 34.84
N SER A 56 -19.16 6.36 35.23
CA SER A 56 -17.84 6.78 35.70
C SER A 56 -16.93 7.11 34.50
N ILE A 57 -16.24 8.25 34.57
CA ILE A 57 -15.26 8.69 33.57
C ILE A 57 -13.86 8.58 34.18
N GLN A 58 -12.93 7.97 33.45
CA GLN A 58 -11.55 7.70 33.86
C GLN A 58 -10.55 8.26 32.83
N PRO A 59 -9.34 8.69 33.27
CA PRO A 59 -8.88 8.77 34.66
C PRO A 59 -9.59 9.87 35.45
N GLN A 60 -9.92 9.62 36.72
CA GLN A 60 -10.47 10.64 37.61
C GLN A 60 -9.36 11.61 38.01
N VAL A 61 -9.50 12.87 37.61
CA VAL A 61 -8.60 13.98 37.98
C VAL A 61 -9.49 15.18 38.24
N ASP A 62 -9.17 15.96 39.27
CA ASP A 62 -9.93 17.16 39.63
C ASP A 62 -10.11 18.09 38.41
N ASP A 63 -11.34 18.54 38.16
CA ASP A 63 -11.74 19.45 37.06
C ASP A 63 -11.47 18.98 35.62
N ASN A 64 -11.22 17.68 35.38
CA ASN A 64 -10.72 17.21 34.08
C ASN A 64 -11.76 17.06 32.95
N TYR A 65 -13.06 17.00 33.28
CA TYR A 65 -14.14 16.73 32.30
C TYR A 65 -15.28 17.73 32.32
N GLY A 66 -15.08 18.86 33.02
CA GLY A 66 -15.98 20.00 33.08
C GLY A 66 -17.41 19.69 33.57
N LEU A 67 -18.20 20.74 33.78
CA LEU A 67 -19.66 20.63 33.93
C LEU A 67 -20.40 21.14 32.68
N ASP A 68 -19.66 21.77 31.77
CA ASP A 68 -20.20 22.48 30.59
C ASP A 68 -20.21 21.59 29.32
N SER A 69 -20.43 20.29 29.51
CA SER A 69 -20.60 19.35 28.41
C SER A 69 -21.89 19.68 27.66
N CYS A 70 -21.78 19.87 26.34
CA CYS A 70 -22.84 20.43 25.50
C CYS A 70 -23.29 19.51 24.36
N SER A 71 -22.47 18.54 23.95
CA SER A 71 -22.84 17.58 22.90
C SER A 71 -22.12 16.25 23.09
N LEU A 72 -22.77 15.17 22.66
CA LEU A 72 -22.27 13.80 22.72
C LEU A 72 -22.56 13.06 21.41
N ILE A 73 -21.58 12.32 20.89
CA ILE A 73 -21.78 11.37 19.78
C ILE A 73 -21.05 10.06 20.04
N VAL A 74 -21.53 8.99 19.41
CA VAL A 74 -20.88 7.68 19.43
C VAL A 74 -20.33 7.37 18.05
N ILE A 75 -19.04 7.05 17.99
CA ILE A 75 -18.36 6.52 16.82
C ILE A 75 -18.31 5.00 16.96
N PRO A 76 -18.80 4.22 15.98
CA PRO A 76 -18.92 2.76 16.10
C PRO A 76 -17.58 2.07 15.80
N THR A 77 -16.53 2.45 16.53
CA THR A 77 -15.27 1.74 16.55
C THR A 77 -15.40 0.48 17.40
N LEU A 78 -14.33 -0.33 17.44
CA LEU A 78 -14.27 -1.51 18.30
C LEU A 78 -13.06 -1.39 19.25
N PRO A 79 -13.27 -1.10 20.56
CA PRO A 79 -14.54 -0.79 21.23
C PRO A 79 -15.18 0.54 20.78
N PRO A 80 -16.49 0.78 21.03
CA PRO A 80 -17.15 2.03 20.66
C PRO A 80 -16.50 3.23 21.33
N THR A 81 -16.30 4.32 20.58
CA THR A 81 -15.73 5.56 21.10
C THR A 81 -16.82 6.60 21.28
N VAL A 82 -16.99 7.09 22.50
CA VAL A 82 -17.88 8.21 22.84
C VAL A 82 -17.07 9.50 22.81
N ILE A 83 -17.57 10.48 22.08
CA ILE A 83 -17.01 11.83 22.01
C ILE A 83 -17.90 12.76 22.83
N ILE A 84 -17.31 13.43 23.82
CA ILE A 84 -17.99 14.42 24.66
C ILE A 84 -17.37 15.78 24.36
N ALA A 85 -18.18 16.76 24.00
CA ALA A 85 -17.73 18.13 23.71
C ALA A 85 -18.12 19.08 24.84
N GLU A 86 -17.18 19.91 25.26
CA GLU A 86 -17.38 21.02 26.19
C GLU A 86 -17.55 22.34 25.43
N SER A 87 -18.26 23.28 26.06
CA SER A 87 -18.43 24.63 25.51
C SER A 87 -17.14 25.46 25.41
N THR A 88 -16.07 25.00 26.06
CA THR A 88 -14.72 25.59 26.05
C THR A 88 -13.94 25.27 24.78
N GLY A 89 -14.45 24.39 23.91
CA GLY A 89 -13.75 23.91 22.72
C GLY A 89 -13.00 22.60 22.92
N LYS A 90 -13.08 21.98 24.12
CA LYS A 90 -12.48 20.67 24.37
C LYS A 90 -13.40 19.55 23.91
N THR A 91 -12.81 18.52 23.33
CA THR A 91 -13.48 17.28 22.95
C THR A 91 -12.74 16.08 23.54
N HIS A 92 -13.42 15.31 24.38
CA HIS A 92 -12.87 14.13 25.04
C HIS A 92 -13.21 12.88 24.24
N HIS A 93 -12.18 12.11 23.88
CA HIS A 93 -12.32 10.85 23.15
C HIS A 93 -12.24 9.69 24.14
N ALA A 94 -13.37 9.08 24.44
CA ALA A 94 -13.48 8.05 25.47
C ALA A 94 -13.89 6.69 24.90
N LEU A 95 -13.23 5.62 25.31
CA LEU A 95 -13.68 4.25 25.03
C LEU A 95 -14.85 3.90 25.95
N PHE A 96 -15.89 3.33 25.38
CA PHE A 96 -17.04 2.80 26.09
C PHE A 96 -16.80 1.31 26.39
N LEU A 97 -16.57 0.99 27.66
CA LEU A 97 -16.11 -0.32 28.11
C LEU A 97 -17.06 -0.90 29.16
N GLU A 98 -17.23 -2.21 29.15
CA GLU A 98 -18.00 -2.94 30.17
C GLU A 98 -17.20 -3.01 31.48
N GLU A 99 -17.87 -2.72 32.60
CA GLU A 99 -17.31 -2.82 33.93
C GLU A 99 -17.47 -4.24 34.48
N SER A 100 -16.36 -4.87 34.87
CA SER A 100 -16.36 -6.24 35.41
C SER A 100 -17.00 -6.36 36.80
N CYS A 101 -17.07 -5.26 37.57
CA CYS A 101 -17.70 -5.19 38.90
C CYS A 101 -18.44 -3.84 39.11
N PRO A 102 -19.71 -3.72 38.65
CA PRO A 102 -20.50 -2.48 38.74
C PRO A 102 -20.80 -1.99 40.19
N LEU A 103 -20.74 -2.92 41.15
CA LEU A 103 -21.24 -2.74 42.53
C LEU A 103 -20.28 -1.97 43.45
N GLU A 104 -18.97 -1.95 43.18
CA GLU A 104 -18.00 -1.28 44.08
C GLU A 104 -17.85 0.22 43.81
N ARG A 105 -18.21 0.71 42.60
CA ARG A 105 -17.98 2.10 42.18
C ARG A 105 -19.22 2.98 42.15
N SER A 106 -20.39 2.39 42.41
CA SER A 106 -21.64 3.14 42.56
C SER A 106 -21.60 3.92 43.88
N LEU A 107 -21.02 5.13 43.85
CA LEU A 107 -21.04 6.04 44.99
C LEU A 107 -22.49 6.29 45.45
N THR A 108 -22.73 5.95 46.71
CA THR A 108 -23.83 6.38 47.60
C THR A 108 -25.23 6.36 46.98
N SER A 109 -25.96 5.27 47.23
CA SER A 109 -27.42 5.16 47.11
C SER A 109 -28.21 6.21 47.92
N GLU A 110 -27.55 7.15 48.60
CA GLU A 110 -28.14 8.14 49.52
C GLU A 110 -28.49 9.48 48.84
N GLN A 111 -28.07 9.73 47.58
CA GLN A 111 -28.36 11.01 46.88
C GLN A 111 -29.57 10.97 45.92
N LEU A 112 -30.27 9.83 45.78
CA LEU A 112 -31.31 9.64 44.75
C LEU A 112 -32.76 9.67 45.25
N ALA A 113 -33.00 10.07 46.50
CA ALA A 113 -34.34 10.08 47.09
C ALA A 113 -35.28 11.19 46.54
N ASP A 114 -34.77 12.16 45.78
CA ASP A 114 -35.53 13.35 45.37
C ASP A 114 -36.07 13.33 43.92
N SER A 115 -35.96 12.22 43.19
CA SER A 115 -36.42 12.14 41.79
C SER A 115 -37.28 10.91 41.56
N ASN A 116 -38.43 11.06 40.89
CA ASN A 116 -39.35 9.99 40.47
C ASN A 116 -38.72 8.98 39.46
N LEU A 117 -37.40 8.89 39.37
CA LEU A 117 -36.64 8.17 38.37
C LEU A 117 -35.79 7.09 39.06
N THR A 118 -36.15 5.82 38.87
CA THR A 118 -35.33 4.68 39.33
C THR A 118 -34.08 4.56 38.48
N LEU A 119 -32.92 4.81 39.08
CA LEU A 119 -31.59 4.66 38.48
C LEU A 119 -30.97 3.33 38.92
N HIS A 120 -30.32 2.65 37.98
CA HIS A 120 -29.58 1.42 38.22
C HIS A 120 -28.05 1.68 38.23
N PRO A 121 -27.26 0.84 38.93
CA PRO A 121 -25.81 0.83 38.80
C PRO A 121 -25.38 0.73 37.33
N CYS A 122 -24.33 1.46 36.96
CA CYS A 122 -23.82 1.47 35.60
C CYS A 122 -22.93 0.25 35.35
N GLU A 123 -23.27 -0.56 34.35
CA GLU A 123 -22.47 -1.71 33.90
C GLU A 123 -21.34 -1.29 32.96
N TRP A 124 -21.21 0.01 32.70
CA TRP A 124 -20.29 0.60 31.73
C TRP A 124 -19.47 1.70 32.39
N TYR A 125 -18.28 1.95 31.87
CA TYR A 125 -17.47 3.11 32.22
C TYR A 125 -16.84 3.71 30.95
N LEU A 126 -16.46 4.98 31.06
CA LEU A 126 -15.77 5.71 30.01
C LEU A 126 -14.29 5.84 30.34
N HIS A 127 -13.42 5.43 29.42
CA HIS A 127 -11.98 5.60 29.54
C HIS A 127 -11.49 6.60 28.50
N VAL A 128 -11.18 7.82 28.93
CA VAL A 128 -10.68 8.90 28.09
C VAL A 128 -9.24 8.61 27.66
N LEU A 129 -9.05 8.49 26.35
CA LEU A 129 -7.73 8.27 25.74
C LEU A 129 -7.00 9.58 25.50
N GLU A 130 -7.72 10.59 25.02
CA GLU A 130 -7.17 11.90 24.70
C GLU A 130 -8.25 12.98 24.77
N THR A 131 -7.79 14.22 24.93
CA THR A 131 -8.61 15.43 24.85
C THR A 131 -8.06 16.30 23.73
N VAL A 132 -8.89 16.63 22.75
CA VAL A 132 -8.55 17.51 21.63
C VAL A 132 -9.16 18.87 21.87
N GLU A 133 -8.31 19.90 21.91
CA GLU A 133 -8.72 21.30 22.07
C GLU A 133 -8.90 21.95 20.68
N LEU A 134 -10.09 22.50 20.43
CA LEU A 134 -10.46 23.15 19.18
C LEU A 134 -10.30 24.67 19.29
N GLU A 135 -9.77 25.28 18.24
CA GLU A 135 -9.61 26.73 18.15
C GLU A 135 -10.97 27.42 17.94
N LEU A 136 -11.52 28.07 18.97
CA LEU A 136 -12.79 28.81 18.89
C LEU A 136 -12.62 30.22 18.31
N GLY A 137 -11.94 30.32 17.16
CA GLY A 137 -11.55 31.57 16.49
C GLY A 137 -10.04 31.72 16.40
N LEU A 138 -9.56 32.73 15.68
CA LEU A 138 -8.12 32.94 15.53
C LEU A 138 -7.53 33.69 16.75
N PRO A 139 -6.36 33.28 17.26
CA PRO A 139 -5.67 34.00 18.32
C PRO A 139 -5.20 35.38 17.84
N SER A 140 -5.40 36.41 18.67
CA SER A 140 -4.88 37.76 18.41
C SER A 140 -3.36 37.82 18.61
N VAL A 141 -2.67 38.71 17.90
CA VAL A 141 -1.21 38.92 18.01
C VAL A 141 -0.81 39.43 19.40
N ALA A 142 -1.72 40.10 20.11
CA ALA A 142 -1.54 40.56 21.48
C ALA A 142 -2.09 39.53 22.46
N GLU A 143 -1.37 38.43 22.68
CA GLU A 143 -1.63 37.54 23.82
C GLU A 143 -1.21 38.22 25.13
N THR A 144 -1.95 39.24 25.55
CA THR A 144 -2.00 39.60 26.96
C THR A 144 -2.70 38.45 27.67
N LYS A 145 -2.06 37.89 28.71
CA LYS A 145 -2.47 36.72 29.52
C LYS A 145 -3.87 36.81 30.19
N GLU A 146 -4.69 37.77 29.81
CA GLU A 146 -5.99 38.11 30.41
C GLU A 146 -7.17 38.02 29.42
N ALA A 147 -6.96 37.57 28.18
CA ALA A 147 -8.07 37.38 27.25
C ALA A 147 -8.99 36.25 27.74
N LYS A 148 -10.25 36.59 28.06
CA LYS A 148 -11.29 35.62 28.42
C LYS A 148 -11.42 34.58 27.31
N SER A 149 -11.30 33.30 27.67
CA SER A 149 -11.57 32.19 26.76
C SER A 149 -13.02 32.29 26.26
N TYR A 150 -13.18 32.39 24.94
CA TYR A 150 -14.49 32.41 24.31
C TYR A 150 -15.12 31.02 24.45
N SER A 151 -16.33 30.92 25.00
CA SER A 151 -17.08 29.67 25.07
C SER A 151 -18.34 29.76 24.22
N CYS A 152 -18.69 28.65 23.59
CA CYS A 152 -19.93 28.50 22.82
C CYS A 152 -20.33 27.02 22.77
N PRO A 153 -21.62 26.69 22.64
CA PRO A 153 -22.03 25.30 22.50
C PRO A 153 -21.45 24.70 21.22
N LEU A 154 -20.83 23.52 21.36
CA LEU A 154 -20.36 22.70 20.24
C LEU A 154 -21.43 21.70 19.86
N HIS A 155 -21.60 21.49 18.57
CA HIS A 155 -22.46 20.46 18.03
C HIS A 155 -21.64 19.46 17.23
N LEU A 156 -21.81 18.18 17.56
CA LEU A 156 -21.05 17.10 16.95
C LEU A 156 -21.88 16.35 15.91
N LYS A 157 -21.25 15.98 14.79
CA LYS A 157 -21.87 15.19 13.73
C LYS A 157 -20.89 14.18 13.17
N ARG A 158 -21.32 12.91 13.10
CA ARG A 158 -20.52 11.83 12.53
C ARG A 158 -20.40 11.96 11.01
N ASP A 159 -19.25 11.54 10.47
CA ASP A 159 -19.09 11.32 9.04
C ASP A 159 -19.60 9.93 8.62
N PRO A 160 -20.63 9.82 7.77
CA PRO A 160 -21.11 8.54 7.27
C PRO A 160 -20.15 7.89 6.24
N LEU A 161 -19.20 8.64 5.69
CA LEU A 161 -18.24 8.14 4.69
C LEU A 161 -16.91 7.68 5.33
N ASN A 162 -16.62 8.11 6.56
CA ASN A 162 -15.39 7.77 7.26
C ASN A 162 -15.66 7.55 8.75
N GLU A 163 -15.55 6.30 9.20
CA GLU A 163 -15.81 5.91 10.59
C GLU A 163 -14.77 6.44 11.57
N ALA A 164 -13.61 6.87 11.10
CA ALA A 164 -12.57 7.50 11.91
C ALA A 164 -12.66 9.03 11.89
N ARG A 165 -13.75 9.64 11.42
CA ARG A 165 -13.89 11.10 11.35
C ARG A 165 -15.23 11.59 11.88
N TYR A 166 -15.20 12.70 12.58
CA TYR A 166 -16.38 13.47 12.95
C TYR A 166 -16.15 14.95 12.72
N PHE A 167 -17.22 15.72 12.81
CA PHE A 167 -17.21 17.16 12.66
C PHE A 167 -17.75 17.82 13.92
N ALA A 168 -17.14 18.93 14.31
CA ALA A 168 -17.63 19.80 15.37
C ALA A 168 -17.93 21.17 14.76
N TYR A 169 -19.17 21.62 14.85
CA TYR A 169 -19.57 22.96 14.40
C TYR A 169 -20.08 23.79 15.58
N HIS A 170 -19.82 25.08 15.53
CA HIS A 170 -20.13 26.04 16.57
C HIS A 170 -20.16 27.46 15.98
N ASN A 171 -20.41 28.46 16.84
CA ASN A 171 -20.56 29.85 16.39
C ASN A 171 -19.29 30.45 15.76
N ALA A 172 -18.11 29.93 16.12
CA ALA A 172 -16.85 30.39 15.57
C ALA A 172 -16.42 29.64 14.29
N GLY A 173 -17.05 28.50 13.96
CA GLY A 173 -16.75 27.79 12.72
C GLY A 173 -17.05 26.30 12.71
N LEU A 174 -16.31 25.59 11.84
CA LEU A 174 -16.41 24.14 11.66
C LEU A 174 -15.02 23.51 11.70
N HIS A 175 -14.90 22.45 12.50
CA HIS A 175 -13.72 21.58 12.58
C HIS A 175 -14.04 20.18 12.05
N ALA A 176 -13.05 19.58 11.40
CA ALA A 176 -13.04 18.17 11.04
C ALA A 176 -12.00 17.44 11.91
N VAL A 177 -12.43 16.47 12.71
CA VAL A 177 -11.56 15.74 13.62
C VAL A 177 -11.41 14.30 13.13
N THR A 178 -10.17 13.87 12.92
CA THR A 178 -9.83 12.51 12.49
C THR A 178 -9.17 11.74 13.64
N LEU A 179 -9.76 10.59 13.96
CA LEU A 179 -9.39 9.69 15.04
C LEU A 179 -8.30 8.69 14.59
N ASP A 180 -7.04 9.08 14.72
CA ASP A 180 -5.91 8.29 14.18
C ASP A 180 -5.64 6.99 15.00
N PHE A 181 -6.09 6.91 16.26
CA PHE A 181 -5.95 5.70 17.11
C PHE A 181 -6.92 4.56 16.75
N THR A 182 -7.98 4.83 15.99
CA THR A 182 -9.08 3.87 15.72
C THR A 182 -8.60 2.62 14.99
N ARG A 183 -7.72 2.78 14.01
CA ARG A 183 -7.17 1.66 13.24
C ARG A 183 -6.23 0.77 14.08
N PRO A 184 -5.20 1.32 14.76
CA PRO A 184 -4.40 0.53 15.69
C PRO A 184 -5.24 -0.21 16.75
N LEU A 185 -6.28 0.45 17.27
CA LEU A 185 -7.19 -0.14 18.26
C LEU A 185 -7.96 -1.34 17.68
N HIS A 186 -8.50 -1.18 16.48
CA HIS A 186 -9.19 -2.27 15.79
C HIS A 186 -8.26 -3.46 15.48
N GLU A 187 -7.04 -3.19 15.01
CA GLU A 187 -6.02 -4.20 14.74
C GLU A 187 -5.61 -4.93 16.03
N PHE A 188 -5.53 -4.22 17.16
CA PHE A 188 -5.23 -4.78 18.48
C PHE A 188 -6.34 -5.73 18.96
N VAL A 189 -7.61 -5.33 18.86
CA VAL A 189 -8.75 -6.15 19.31
C VAL A 189 -8.91 -7.43 18.46
N GLN A 190 -8.54 -7.40 17.18
CA GLN A 190 -8.63 -8.57 16.30
C GLN A 190 -7.52 -9.61 16.51
N GLN A 191 -6.38 -9.25 17.11
CA GLN A 191 -5.29 -10.18 17.37
C GLN A 191 -5.63 -11.04 18.60
N GLU A 192 -5.99 -12.31 18.39
CA GLU A 192 -6.24 -13.25 19.50
C GLU A 192 -4.97 -13.44 20.35
N GLY A 193 -5.14 -13.37 21.67
CA GLY A 193 -4.07 -13.27 22.66
C GLY A 193 -3.01 -14.38 22.60
N THR A 194 -1.84 -14.07 22.06
CA THR A 194 -0.58 -14.72 22.42
C THR A 194 0.10 -13.91 23.54
N ASP A 195 0.61 -14.56 24.58
CA ASP A 195 1.21 -13.95 25.79
C ASP A 195 2.33 -12.91 25.53
N GLU A 196 2.84 -12.81 24.29
CA GLU A 196 3.76 -11.74 23.84
C GLU A 196 3.11 -10.35 23.70
N LEU A 197 1.77 -10.22 23.81
CA LEU A 197 1.04 -8.96 23.62
C LEU A 197 1.20 -7.96 24.76
N VAL A 198 1.58 -8.39 25.97
CA VAL A 198 1.75 -7.48 27.12
C VAL A 198 2.97 -6.57 26.93
N GLU A 199 4.03 -7.03 26.25
CA GLU A 199 5.19 -6.21 25.89
C GLU A 199 4.94 -5.29 24.68
N LYS A 200 3.89 -5.57 23.90
CA LYS A 200 3.39 -4.75 22.79
C LYS A 200 2.01 -4.16 23.12
N TYR A 201 1.85 -3.54 24.29
CA TYR A 201 0.83 -2.51 24.39
C TYR A 201 1.12 -1.51 23.26
N PRO A 202 0.22 -1.33 22.27
CA PRO A 202 0.39 -0.22 21.37
C PRO A 202 0.21 1.01 22.24
N LEU A 203 1.33 1.65 22.60
CA LEU A 203 1.28 3.04 22.99
C LEU A 203 0.61 3.73 21.79
N PHE A 204 -0.64 4.14 21.96
CA PHE A 204 -1.41 4.87 20.96
C PHE A 204 -0.78 6.26 20.80
N ASN A 205 0.45 6.31 20.28
CA ASN A 205 1.25 7.51 20.07
C ASN A 205 0.74 8.31 18.85
N SER A 206 -0.23 7.76 18.12
CA SER A 206 -0.95 8.48 17.07
C SER A 206 -2.05 9.31 17.72
N HIS A 207 -1.77 10.59 17.95
CA HIS A 207 -2.76 11.56 18.40
C HIS A 207 -3.77 11.87 17.29
N SER A 208 -5.02 12.09 17.65
CA SER A 208 -6.02 12.59 16.71
C SER A 208 -5.68 13.98 16.22
N ARG A 209 -6.18 14.31 15.02
CA ARG A 209 -5.98 15.61 14.40
C ARG A 209 -7.29 16.37 14.28
N ALA A 210 -7.28 17.65 14.62
CA ALA A 210 -8.37 18.57 14.37
C ALA A 210 -7.96 19.57 13.30
N GLU A 211 -8.71 19.62 12.20
CA GLU A 211 -8.52 20.56 11.12
C GLU A 211 -9.59 21.65 11.25
N TYR A 212 -9.17 22.91 11.38
CA TYR A 212 -10.08 24.04 11.34
C TYR A 212 -10.43 24.32 9.87
N VAL A 213 -11.65 23.97 9.44
CA VAL A 213 -12.05 23.97 8.03
C VAL A 213 -12.62 25.33 7.62
N VAL A 214 -13.56 25.85 8.41
CA VAL A 214 -14.20 27.15 8.17
C VAL A 214 -14.14 27.95 9.45
N CYS A 215 -13.53 29.12 9.40
CA CYS A 215 -13.49 30.06 10.51
C CYS A 215 -14.44 31.22 10.20
N THR A 216 -15.41 31.43 11.08
CA THR A 216 -16.39 32.52 11.01
C THR A 216 -16.17 33.58 12.08
N LYS A 217 -15.17 33.37 12.95
CA LYS A 217 -14.70 34.31 13.97
C LYS A 217 -13.18 34.52 13.85
N ALA A 218 -12.79 35.60 13.20
CA ALA A 218 -11.38 35.97 13.07
C ALA A 218 -10.80 36.66 14.31
N LEU A 219 -11.59 37.49 15.01
CA LEU A 219 -11.08 38.42 16.02
C LEU A 219 -12.01 38.47 17.24
N GLN A 220 -11.49 38.91 18.39
CA GLN A 220 -12.22 38.91 19.66
C GLN A 220 -13.48 39.80 19.63
N ASN A 221 -13.46 40.89 18.86
CA ASN A 221 -14.51 41.93 18.85
C ASN A 221 -15.44 41.87 17.64
N ALA A 222 -15.21 40.96 16.69
CA ALA A 222 -16.02 40.86 15.47
C ALA A 222 -17.32 40.09 15.71
N ASN A 223 -18.41 40.54 15.08
CA ASN A 223 -19.67 39.79 15.02
C ASN A 223 -19.41 38.42 14.37
N THR A 224 -19.81 37.34 15.06
CA THR A 224 -19.62 35.98 14.56
C THR A 224 -20.68 35.62 13.54
N ASN A 225 -20.27 35.25 12.33
CA ASN A 225 -21.19 34.69 11.34
C ASN A 225 -21.43 33.19 11.64
N ALA A 226 -22.22 32.91 12.68
CA ALA A 226 -22.35 31.56 13.25
C ALA A 226 -22.74 30.49 12.24
N VAL A 227 -22.19 29.28 12.40
CA VAL A 227 -22.61 28.11 11.62
C VAL A 227 -23.92 27.58 12.20
N LEU A 228 -25.03 27.75 11.48
CA LEU A 228 -26.35 27.27 11.91
C LEU A 228 -26.51 25.77 11.70
N GLY A 229 -25.82 25.22 10.70
CA GLY A 229 -25.80 23.80 10.44
C GLY A 229 -25.05 23.48 9.16
N PHE A 230 -24.82 22.18 8.94
CA PHE A 230 -24.18 21.71 7.71
C PHE A 230 -24.67 20.32 7.30
N THR A 231 -24.51 20.01 6.03
CA THR A 231 -24.78 18.68 5.47
C THR A 231 -23.60 18.15 4.66
N LEU A 232 -23.52 16.83 4.57
CA LEU A 232 -22.49 16.10 3.83
C LEU A 232 -23.13 15.56 2.54
N LEU A 233 -22.53 15.87 1.40
CA LEU A 233 -22.87 15.34 0.10
C LEU A 233 -22.05 14.06 -0.15
N GLN A 234 -22.70 13.02 -0.69
CA GLN A 234 -22.05 11.73 -0.95
C GLN A 234 -21.56 11.57 -2.39
N SER A 235 -22.10 12.35 -3.34
CA SER A 235 -21.76 12.24 -4.77
C SER A 235 -22.08 13.55 -5.50
N PRO A 236 -21.09 14.44 -5.72
CA PRO A 236 -19.69 14.35 -5.26
C PRO A 236 -19.55 14.47 -3.73
N SER A 237 -18.45 13.97 -3.18
CA SER A 237 -18.14 14.14 -1.75
C SER A 237 -17.90 15.62 -1.45
N GLY A 238 -18.78 16.20 -0.65
CA GLY A 238 -18.76 17.64 -0.41
C GLY A 238 -19.43 18.00 0.91
N LEU A 239 -19.22 19.22 1.35
CA LEU A 239 -19.72 19.78 2.57
C LEU A 239 -20.46 21.08 2.23
N VAL A 240 -21.70 21.21 2.70
CA VAL A 240 -22.49 22.43 2.53
C VAL A 240 -22.82 22.99 3.91
N LEU A 241 -22.32 24.17 4.24
CA LEU A 241 -22.60 24.89 5.47
C LEU A 241 -23.62 26.01 5.24
N PHE A 242 -24.47 26.24 6.24
CA PHE A 242 -25.39 27.37 6.29
C PHE A 242 -25.00 28.31 7.43
N LEU A 243 -24.74 29.57 7.09
CA LEU A 243 -24.27 30.59 8.03
C LEU A 243 -25.41 31.53 8.47
N ALA A 244 -25.25 32.19 9.61
CA ALA A 244 -26.23 33.11 10.18
C ALA A 244 -26.54 34.31 9.26
N SER A 245 -25.59 34.72 8.42
CA SER A 245 -25.80 35.75 7.40
C SER A 245 -26.70 35.32 6.23
N GLY A 246 -27.15 34.06 6.19
CA GLY A 246 -27.89 33.47 5.08
C GLY A 246 -27.00 32.95 3.95
N GLN A 247 -25.67 33.06 4.09
CA GLN A 247 -24.72 32.53 3.11
C GLN A 247 -24.63 31.01 3.17
N VAL A 248 -24.55 30.39 1.99
CA VAL A 248 -24.29 28.96 1.82
C VAL A 248 -22.86 28.77 1.34
N VAL A 249 -22.09 27.96 2.05
CA VAL A 249 -20.70 27.66 1.71
C VAL A 249 -20.60 26.20 1.30
N SER A 250 -20.21 25.94 0.04
CA SER A 250 -19.95 24.60 -0.47
C SER A 250 -18.44 24.37 -0.55
N LEU A 251 -17.97 23.29 0.06
CA LEU A 251 -16.56 22.88 0.06
C LEU A 251 -16.45 21.45 -0.42
N ASP A 252 -15.43 21.18 -1.23
CA ASP A 252 -15.09 19.80 -1.58
C ASP A 252 -14.43 19.16 -0.37
N LEU A 253 -15.04 18.09 0.14
CA LEU A 253 -14.37 17.26 1.13
C LEU A 253 -13.34 16.45 0.35
N ILE A 254 -12.07 16.73 0.60
CA ILE A 254 -11.01 15.78 0.26
C ILE A 254 -11.29 14.55 1.14
N THR A 255 -12.10 13.61 0.62
CA THR A 255 -12.12 12.24 1.10
C THR A 255 -10.68 11.78 1.13
N ASP A 256 -10.27 11.21 2.27
CA ASP A 256 -8.94 10.66 2.51
C ASP A 256 -8.34 10.14 1.19
N HIS A 257 -7.10 10.51 0.87
CA HIS A 257 -6.43 10.07 -0.36
C HIS A 257 -6.40 8.53 -0.49
N SER A 258 -6.61 7.80 0.61
CA SER A 258 -6.82 6.35 0.61
C SER A 258 -8.12 5.88 -0.10
N LEU A 259 -9.17 6.72 -0.11
CA LEU A 259 -10.48 6.51 -0.73
C LEU A 259 -10.55 6.97 -2.19
N ILE A 260 -9.64 7.86 -2.61
CA ILE A 260 -9.35 8.02 -4.04
C ILE A 260 -8.83 6.66 -4.48
N ARG A 261 -9.71 5.83 -5.05
CA ARG A 261 -9.41 4.48 -5.53
C ARG A 261 -8.01 4.54 -6.12
N LYS A 262 -7.06 3.85 -5.50
CA LYS A 262 -5.80 3.55 -6.16
C LYS A 262 -6.22 2.92 -7.47
N TRP A 263 -6.16 3.68 -8.56
CA TRP A 263 -6.38 3.15 -9.89
C TRP A 263 -5.40 1.99 -9.96
N PRO A 264 -5.86 0.74 -10.08
CA PRO A 264 -4.94 -0.36 -10.21
C PRO A 264 -4.24 -0.08 -11.53
N LEU A 265 -3.05 0.51 -11.46
CA LEU A 265 -2.06 0.40 -12.50
C LEU A 265 -1.84 -1.11 -12.59
N SER A 266 -2.60 -1.75 -13.48
CA SER A 266 -2.46 -3.15 -13.86
C SER A 266 -1.13 -3.29 -14.61
N GLY A 267 -0.04 -3.08 -13.90
CA GLY A 267 1.27 -3.54 -14.24
C GLY A 267 1.43 -4.90 -13.58
N SER A 268 1.11 -5.95 -14.34
CA SER A 268 1.48 -7.33 -14.05
C SER A 268 3.00 -7.40 -13.81
N THR A 269 3.43 -7.23 -12.57
CA THR A 269 4.76 -7.62 -12.13
C THR A 269 4.61 -9.00 -11.51
N LYS A 270 4.61 -10.01 -12.39
CA LYS A 270 4.93 -11.38 -11.98
C LYS A 270 6.22 -11.29 -11.17
N LYS A 271 6.18 -11.78 -9.92
CA LYS A 271 7.36 -11.94 -9.06
C LYS A 271 8.31 -12.91 -9.75
N ALA A 272 9.24 -12.38 -10.55
CA ALA A 272 10.42 -13.09 -11.00
C ALA A 272 11.38 -13.20 -9.81
N GLY A 273 12.02 -14.37 -9.70
CA GLY A 273 12.70 -14.87 -8.52
C GLY A 273 13.79 -13.98 -7.93
N ASN A 274 14.09 -14.32 -6.67
CA ASN A 274 15.16 -13.78 -5.83
C ASN A 274 16.49 -13.61 -6.57
N SER A 275 16.80 -12.38 -6.94
CA SER A 275 18.16 -11.84 -6.92
C SER A 275 18.04 -10.40 -6.44
N GLU A 276 17.90 -10.21 -5.13
CA GLU A 276 17.92 -8.86 -4.55
C GLU A 276 19.30 -8.26 -4.79
N SER A 277 19.36 -7.25 -5.66
CA SER A 277 20.53 -6.40 -5.77
C SER A 277 20.68 -5.59 -4.48
N PRO A 278 21.91 -5.39 -3.94
CA PRO A 278 22.16 -4.62 -2.72
C PRO A 278 21.52 -3.21 -2.72
N ILE A 279 21.30 -2.66 -3.92
CA ILE A 279 20.73 -1.32 -4.17
C ILE A 279 19.23 -1.26 -3.83
N LYS A 280 18.49 -2.38 -3.94
CA LYS A 280 17.05 -2.41 -3.63
C LYS A 280 16.79 -2.29 -2.12
N ASN A 281 17.76 -2.64 -1.29
CA ASN A 281 17.68 -2.56 0.17
C ASN A 281 17.80 -1.13 0.69
N MET A 282 18.54 -0.24 0.03
CA MET A 282 18.58 1.19 0.39
C MET A 282 17.30 1.96 0.02
N LEU A 283 16.40 1.35 -0.76
CA LEU A 283 15.14 1.94 -1.24
C LEU A 283 13.90 1.35 -0.55
N LYS A 284 14.09 0.56 0.51
CA LYS A 284 12.99 -0.11 1.21
C LYS A 284 12.06 0.87 1.91
N ASP A 285 12.56 2.02 2.36
CA ASP A 285 11.70 3.10 2.82
C ASP A 285 11.02 3.75 1.62
N SER A 286 9.70 3.63 1.56
CA SER A 286 8.93 4.28 0.49
C SER A 286 9.11 5.79 0.59
N PHE A 287 9.91 6.35 -0.33
CA PHE A 287 10.14 7.77 -0.48
C PHE A 287 8.85 8.60 -0.38
N GLN A 288 7.76 8.06 -0.95
CA GLN A 288 6.42 8.62 -0.85
C GLN A 288 5.94 8.82 0.61
N LYS A 289 6.06 7.81 1.49
CA LYS A 289 5.68 7.95 2.91
C LYS A 289 6.57 8.99 3.62
N ARG A 290 7.85 9.07 3.26
CA ARG A 290 8.77 10.06 3.84
C ARG A 290 8.41 11.49 3.44
N ILE A 291 8.12 11.74 2.16
CA ILE A 291 7.64 13.05 1.70
C ILE A 291 6.27 13.39 2.30
N GLN A 292 5.36 12.42 2.35
CA GLN A 292 4.07 12.60 3.04
C GLN A 292 4.26 12.94 4.51
N SER A 293 5.20 12.30 5.21
CA SER A 293 5.49 12.63 6.61
C SER A 293 6.05 14.04 6.79
N ILE A 294 6.84 14.54 5.83
CA ILE A 294 7.38 15.91 5.88
C ILE A 294 6.28 16.94 5.64
N LEU A 295 5.39 16.66 4.69
CA LEU A 295 4.31 17.56 4.30
C LEU A 295 3.07 17.47 5.20
N ARG A 296 2.89 16.36 5.94
CA ARG A 296 1.81 16.20 6.90
C ARG A 296 1.90 17.29 7.96
N SER A 297 0.88 18.15 7.99
CA SER A 297 0.68 19.22 8.95
C SER A 297 -0.60 18.94 9.72
N GLY A 298 -0.55 19.07 11.05
CA GLY A 298 -1.75 19.11 11.90
C GLY A 298 -2.38 20.50 11.99
N LEU A 299 -1.78 21.51 11.33
CA LEU A 299 -2.25 22.89 11.32
C LEU A 299 -2.73 23.26 9.92
N THR A 300 -4.03 23.53 9.77
CA THR A 300 -4.66 23.99 8.52
C THR A 300 -4.90 25.49 8.57
N GLN A 301 -4.84 26.17 7.42
CA GLN A 301 -5.38 27.53 7.32
C GLN A 301 -6.88 27.42 7.04
N PRO A 302 -7.75 27.82 7.98
CA PRO A 302 -9.19 27.75 7.77
C PRO A 302 -9.65 28.73 6.69
N ILE A 303 -10.73 28.38 5.99
CA ILE A 303 -11.41 29.31 5.09
C ILE A 303 -12.12 30.36 5.93
N LEU A 304 -11.78 31.63 5.72
CA LEU A 304 -12.38 32.75 6.45
C LEU A 304 -13.71 33.14 5.81
N LYS A 305 -14.80 33.03 6.58
CA LYS A 305 -16.16 33.45 6.22
C LYS A 305 -16.71 34.38 7.29
N LEU A 306 -16.13 35.56 7.34
CA LEU A 306 -16.56 36.64 8.23
C LEU A 306 -17.87 37.25 7.76
N ASP A 307 -18.58 37.89 8.69
CA ASP A 307 -19.76 38.66 8.35
C ASP A 307 -19.38 39.82 7.42
N GLN A 308 -20.09 39.94 6.29
CA GLN A 308 -19.87 41.00 5.31
C GLN A 308 -20.59 42.31 5.68
N SER A 309 -21.45 42.27 6.70
CA SER A 309 -22.18 43.45 7.18
C SER A 309 -21.27 44.49 7.87
N THR A 310 -20.12 44.05 8.36
CA THR A 310 -19.11 44.87 9.04
C THR A 310 -17.76 44.69 8.35
N GLU A 311 -17.26 45.71 7.66
CA GLU A 311 -15.89 45.68 7.16
C GLU A 311 -14.91 45.62 8.35
N PRO A 312 -13.92 44.70 8.33
CA PRO A 312 -12.91 44.66 9.38
C PRO A 312 -12.13 45.97 9.36
N THR A 313 -11.76 46.46 10.55
CA THR A 313 -10.91 47.65 10.63
C THR A 313 -9.56 47.40 9.96
N PRO A 314 -8.88 48.44 9.45
CA PRO A 314 -7.56 48.27 8.81
C PRO A 314 -6.53 47.56 9.69
N GLN A 315 -6.62 47.74 11.01
CA GLN A 315 -5.77 47.07 11.99
C GLN A 315 -6.07 45.57 12.07
N GLU A 316 -7.34 45.20 12.13
CA GLU A 316 -7.81 43.81 12.13
C GLU A 316 -7.44 43.05 10.85
N ALA A 317 -7.59 43.70 9.68
CA ALA A 317 -7.18 43.13 8.40
C ALA A 317 -5.65 42.92 8.34
N PHE A 318 -4.87 43.85 8.90
CA PHE A 318 -3.41 43.73 8.99
C PHE A 318 -2.97 42.60 9.94
N GLU A 319 -3.64 42.45 11.08
CA GLU A 319 -3.37 41.35 12.03
C GLU A 319 -3.64 39.99 11.38
N LEU A 320 -4.78 39.82 10.69
CA LEU A 320 -5.11 38.58 9.96
C LEU A 320 -4.09 38.26 8.87
N LEU A 321 -3.70 39.26 8.08
CA LEU A 321 -2.69 39.08 7.04
C LEU A 321 -1.34 38.70 7.62
N THR A 322 -0.95 39.32 8.73
CA THR A 322 0.30 39.04 9.43
C THR A 322 0.31 37.61 9.98
N GLN A 323 -0.80 37.16 10.57
CA GLN A 323 -0.95 35.80 11.07
C GLN A 323 -0.92 34.77 9.94
N ALA A 324 -1.65 35.00 8.85
CA ALA A 324 -1.64 34.12 7.68
C ALA A 324 -0.23 34.05 7.07
N THR A 325 0.46 35.18 6.96
CA THR A 325 1.84 35.25 6.46
C THR A 325 2.81 34.50 7.37
N ARG A 326 2.70 34.66 8.69
CA ARG A 326 3.51 33.94 9.69
C ARG A 326 3.29 32.43 9.57
N MET A 327 2.04 31.99 9.50
CA MET A 327 1.68 30.58 9.33
C MET A 327 2.25 29.99 8.03
N LEU A 328 2.12 30.68 6.89
CA LEU A 328 2.71 30.22 5.63
C LEU A 328 4.23 30.13 5.71
N ARG A 329 4.87 31.16 6.25
CA ARG A 329 6.33 31.26 6.31
C ARG A 329 6.95 30.23 7.25
N GLU A 330 6.40 30.08 8.45
CA GLU A 330 6.99 29.25 9.51
C GLU A 330 6.58 27.78 9.38
N ASN A 331 5.31 27.50 9.04
CA ASN A 331 4.79 26.13 9.05
C ASN A 331 4.76 25.48 7.67
N TYR A 332 4.35 26.19 6.62
CA TYR A 332 4.19 25.60 5.28
C TYR A 332 5.49 25.63 4.48
N PHE A 333 6.09 26.81 4.27
CA PHE A 333 7.26 26.96 3.42
C PHE A 333 8.48 26.20 3.93
N VAL A 334 8.71 26.17 5.24
CA VAL A 334 9.80 25.37 5.83
C VAL A 334 9.65 23.88 5.50
N ARG A 335 8.43 23.35 5.56
CA ARG A 335 8.16 21.92 5.24
C ARG A 335 8.24 21.65 3.75
N HIS A 336 7.70 22.55 2.93
CA HIS A 336 7.82 22.45 1.47
C HIS A 336 9.27 22.52 1.02
N ASP A 337 10.08 23.38 1.62
CA ASP A 337 11.51 23.46 1.34
C ASP A 337 12.25 22.19 1.76
N LYS A 338 11.95 21.65 2.96
CA LYS A 338 12.50 20.36 3.41
C LYS A 338 12.12 19.21 2.48
N ALA A 339 10.86 19.16 2.02
CA ALA A 339 10.40 18.15 1.06
C ALA A 339 11.12 18.30 -0.29
N ARG A 340 11.27 19.54 -0.77
CA ARG A 340 12.04 19.87 -1.97
C ARG A 340 13.49 19.39 -1.87
N GLN A 341 14.18 19.71 -0.78
CA GLN A 341 15.56 19.27 -0.55
C GLN A 341 15.69 17.73 -0.56
N GLU A 342 14.73 17.01 0.04
CA GLU A 342 14.73 15.54 0.00
C GLU A 342 14.48 14.98 -1.41
N ILE A 343 13.63 15.64 -2.21
CA ILE A 343 13.43 15.30 -3.63
C ILE A 343 14.71 15.54 -4.43
N GLU A 344 15.35 16.71 -4.29
CA GLU A 344 16.57 17.06 -5.01
C GLU A 344 17.73 16.11 -4.65
N LYS A 345 17.91 15.77 -3.37
CA LYS A 345 18.90 14.76 -2.93
C LYS A 345 18.63 13.41 -3.60
N ARG A 346 17.37 12.98 -3.63
CA ARG A 346 16.97 11.70 -4.22
C ARG A 346 17.21 11.67 -5.72
N GLU A 347 16.89 12.76 -6.41
CA GLU A 347 17.15 12.94 -7.83
C GLU A 347 18.66 12.88 -8.13
N HIS A 348 19.47 13.55 -7.32
CA HIS A 348 20.93 13.56 -7.48
C HIS A 348 21.52 12.14 -7.33
N VAL A 349 21.11 11.40 -6.30
CA VAL A 349 21.54 9.99 -6.11
C VAL A 349 21.12 9.12 -7.30
N LEU A 350 19.91 9.29 -7.82
CA LEU A 350 19.44 8.54 -8.99
C LEU A 350 20.22 8.88 -10.26
N LYS A 351 20.58 10.15 -10.46
CA LYS A 351 21.45 10.58 -11.58
C LYS A 351 22.83 9.94 -11.48
N LEU A 352 23.44 9.92 -10.29
CA LEU A 352 24.73 9.29 -10.06
C LEU A 352 24.69 7.78 -10.33
N LEU A 353 23.67 7.09 -9.81
CA LEU A 353 23.46 5.65 -10.04
C LEU A 353 23.25 5.34 -11.52
N LYS A 354 22.49 6.17 -12.24
CA LYS A 354 22.31 6.02 -13.70
C LYS A 354 23.66 6.13 -14.42
N GLN A 355 24.49 7.11 -14.06
CA GLN A 355 25.80 7.27 -14.69
C GLN A 355 26.71 6.08 -14.43
N GLN A 356 26.74 5.58 -13.19
CA GLN A 356 27.48 4.37 -12.84
C GLN A 356 27.01 3.17 -13.66
N GLN A 357 25.70 2.93 -13.75
CA GLN A 357 25.15 1.82 -14.53
C GLN A 357 25.49 1.90 -16.02
N LEU A 358 25.53 3.10 -16.59
CA LEU A 358 25.94 3.28 -17.99
C LEU A 358 27.41 2.93 -18.19
N ASN A 359 28.29 3.33 -17.26
CA ASN A 359 29.70 2.97 -17.30
C ASN A 359 29.90 1.45 -17.15
N ASP A 360 29.18 0.81 -16.23
CA ASP A 360 29.24 -0.64 -16.02
C ASP A 360 28.78 -1.40 -17.28
N ILE A 361 27.74 -0.90 -17.97
CA ILE A 361 27.29 -1.48 -19.25
C ILE A 361 28.37 -1.35 -20.32
N GLU A 362 29.05 -0.21 -20.41
CA GLU A 362 30.12 0.00 -21.37
C GLU A 362 31.31 -0.95 -21.10
N GLU A 363 31.70 -1.12 -19.84
CA GLU A 363 32.75 -2.07 -19.43
C GLU A 363 32.38 -3.51 -19.80
N LEU A 364 31.15 -3.94 -19.49
CA LEU A 364 30.66 -5.27 -19.85
C LEU A 364 30.58 -5.48 -21.38
N GLN A 365 30.25 -4.43 -22.14
CA GLN A 365 30.28 -4.50 -23.60
C GLN A 365 31.71 -4.68 -24.13
N ALA A 366 32.68 -3.95 -23.56
CA ALA A 366 34.09 -4.10 -23.91
C ALA A 366 34.62 -5.50 -23.55
N GLU A 367 34.27 -6.02 -22.36
CA GLU A 367 34.64 -7.37 -21.94
C GLU A 367 34.03 -8.43 -22.86
N LYS A 368 32.75 -8.29 -23.22
CA LYS A 368 32.08 -9.18 -24.19
C LYS A 368 32.80 -9.19 -25.54
N GLN A 369 33.20 -8.03 -26.05
CA GLN A 369 33.96 -7.93 -27.30
C GLN A 369 35.31 -8.63 -27.18
N LYS A 370 36.02 -8.44 -26.06
CA LYS A 370 37.30 -9.10 -25.78
C LYS A 370 37.15 -10.63 -25.74
N ILE A 371 36.14 -11.14 -25.02
CA ILE A 371 35.85 -12.58 -24.95
C ILE A 371 35.55 -13.12 -26.35
N ARG A 372 34.73 -12.42 -27.14
CA ARG A 372 34.41 -12.82 -28.51
C ARG A 372 35.66 -12.90 -29.38
N ALA A 373 36.52 -11.88 -29.35
CA ALA A 373 37.78 -11.89 -30.10
C ALA A 373 38.73 -13.01 -29.65
N THR A 374 38.76 -13.33 -28.34
CA THR A 374 39.55 -14.48 -27.86
C THR A 374 38.98 -15.82 -28.32
N ALA A 375 37.64 -15.95 -28.40
CA ALA A 375 36.98 -17.15 -28.89
C ALA A 375 37.23 -17.35 -30.39
N GLU A 376 37.17 -16.27 -31.17
CA GLU A 376 37.47 -16.28 -32.62
C GLU A 376 38.93 -16.71 -32.86
N ARG A 377 39.90 -16.15 -32.11
CA ARG A 377 41.30 -16.58 -32.18
C ARG A 377 41.49 -18.04 -31.78
N LEU A 378 40.81 -18.48 -30.71
CA LEU A 378 40.90 -19.87 -30.27
C LEU A 378 40.35 -20.82 -31.34
N ALA A 379 39.24 -20.48 -31.98
CA ALA A 379 38.66 -21.26 -33.07
C ALA A 379 39.62 -21.40 -34.26
N GLU A 380 40.27 -20.30 -34.68
CA GLU A 380 41.30 -20.33 -35.73
C GLU A 380 42.46 -21.25 -35.36
N THR A 381 43.00 -21.12 -34.13
CA THR A 381 44.09 -22.01 -33.68
C THR A 381 43.67 -23.47 -33.56
N TYR A 382 42.40 -23.75 -33.26
CA TYR A 382 41.85 -25.10 -33.17
C TYR A 382 41.73 -25.74 -34.56
N GLU A 383 41.30 -24.96 -35.56
CA GLU A 383 41.23 -25.41 -36.95
C GLU A 383 42.63 -25.76 -37.48
N ASP A 384 43.61 -24.87 -37.28
CA ASP A 384 45.03 -25.11 -37.61
C ASP A 384 45.58 -26.39 -36.96
N LEU A 385 45.25 -26.62 -35.69
CA LEU A 385 45.68 -27.81 -34.96
C LEU A 385 45.00 -29.07 -35.50
N CYS A 386 43.72 -29.01 -35.84
CA CYS A 386 42.99 -30.14 -36.46
C CYS A 386 43.61 -30.53 -37.79
N ASP A 387 43.97 -29.56 -38.63
CA ASP A 387 44.63 -29.80 -39.92
C ASP A 387 46.02 -30.43 -39.75
N LYS A 388 46.81 -29.91 -38.80
CA LYS A 388 48.12 -30.51 -38.45
C LYS A 388 47.96 -31.93 -37.90
N GLN A 389 46.99 -32.17 -37.02
CA GLN A 389 46.69 -33.49 -36.48
C GLN A 389 46.27 -34.46 -37.59
N ASN A 390 45.41 -34.04 -38.52
CA ASN A 390 44.99 -34.84 -39.66
C ASN A 390 46.17 -35.18 -40.58
N SER A 391 47.07 -34.22 -40.82
CA SER A 391 48.29 -34.45 -41.59
C SER A 391 49.24 -35.45 -40.91
N LEU A 392 49.48 -35.28 -39.61
CA LEU A 392 50.28 -36.21 -38.81
C LEU A 392 49.66 -37.61 -38.76
N PHE A 393 48.33 -37.69 -38.60
CA PHE A 393 47.60 -38.95 -38.60
C PHE A 393 47.75 -39.69 -39.94
N LYS A 394 47.62 -38.99 -41.08
CA LYS A 394 47.87 -39.58 -42.41
C LYS A 394 49.31 -40.08 -42.56
N ARG A 395 50.29 -39.32 -42.07
CA ARG A 395 51.71 -39.73 -42.09
C ARG A 395 51.96 -40.95 -41.19
N ALA A 396 51.37 -40.99 -40.00
CA ALA A 396 51.46 -42.13 -39.10
C ALA A 396 50.80 -43.37 -39.72
N GLN A 397 49.62 -43.22 -40.34
CA GLN A 397 48.97 -44.30 -41.09
C GLN A 397 49.87 -44.83 -42.21
N GLU A 398 50.57 -43.96 -42.94
CA GLU A 398 51.50 -44.38 -43.99
C GLU A 398 52.71 -45.13 -43.43
N VAL A 399 53.28 -44.68 -42.31
CA VAL A 399 54.36 -45.40 -41.62
C VAL A 399 53.88 -46.78 -41.14
N VAL A 400 52.70 -46.86 -40.54
CA VAL A 400 52.09 -48.15 -40.16
C VAL A 400 51.90 -49.02 -41.38
N ARG A 401 51.35 -48.50 -42.48
CA ARG A 401 51.17 -49.23 -43.75
C ARG A 401 52.50 -49.80 -44.26
N LEU A 402 53.56 -49.01 -44.28
CA LEU A 402 54.90 -49.42 -44.70
C LEU A 402 55.51 -50.47 -43.76
N ALA A 403 55.30 -50.34 -42.44
CA ALA A 403 55.73 -51.33 -41.47
C ALA A 403 54.97 -52.66 -41.64
N THR A 404 53.65 -52.60 -41.84
CA THR A 404 52.82 -53.78 -42.09
C THR A 404 53.22 -54.52 -43.36
N LEU A 405 53.65 -53.81 -44.42
CA LEU A 405 54.14 -54.42 -45.65
C LEU A 405 55.41 -55.27 -45.47
N ARG A 406 56.17 -55.05 -44.39
CA ARG A 406 57.38 -55.84 -44.06
C ARG A 406 57.10 -57.04 -43.14
N LEU A 407 55.87 -57.20 -42.65
CA LEU A 407 55.49 -58.38 -41.87
C LEU A 407 55.34 -59.61 -42.80
N PRO A 408 55.59 -60.83 -42.30
CA PRO A 408 55.37 -62.06 -43.05
C PRO A 408 53.90 -62.17 -43.50
N LYS A 409 53.69 -62.30 -44.82
CA LYS A 409 52.35 -62.42 -45.41
C LYS A 409 51.71 -63.77 -45.04
N GLY A 410 50.40 -63.78 -44.79
CA GLY A 410 49.62 -65.02 -44.68
C GLY A 410 49.01 -65.31 -43.31
N SER A 411 48.94 -64.34 -42.41
CA SER A 411 48.19 -64.47 -41.15
C SER A 411 46.68 -64.64 -41.40
N PHE A 412 46.00 -65.47 -40.58
CA PHE A 412 44.53 -65.61 -40.60
C PHE A 412 43.82 -64.25 -40.47
N SER A 413 44.39 -63.35 -39.66
CA SER A 413 43.88 -61.99 -39.47
C SER A 413 43.98 -61.11 -40.73
N GLU A 414 44.97 -61.37 -41.60
CA GLU A 414 45.14 -60.64 -42.87
C GLU A 414 44.07 -61.05 -43.89
N LYS A 415 43.76 -62.35 -44.00
CA LYS A 415 42.65 -62.84 -44.85
C LYS A 415 41.31 -62.25 -44.42
N GLN A 416 41.03 -62.22 -43.12
CA GLN A 416 39.81 -61.60 -42.58
C GLN A 416 39.76 -60.09 -42.87
N PHE A 417 40.90 -59.42 -42.84
CA PHE A 417 41.00 -58.00 -43.19
C PHE A 417 40.78 -57.75 -44.69
N THR A 418 41.32 -58.60 -45.57
CA THR A 418 41.08 -58.54 -47.02
C THR A 418 39.60 -58.73 -47.36
N GLU A 419 38.93 -59.72 -46.76
CA GLU A 419 37.49 -59.90 -46.95
C GLU A 419 36.68 -58.68 -46.50
N ARG A 420 37.07 -58.05 -45.38
CA ARG A 420 36.44 -56.80 -44.91
C ARG A 420 36.70 -55.65 -45.88
N ILE A 421 37.91 -55.50 -46.41
CA ILE A 421 38.23 -54.48 -47.42
C ILE A 421 37.40 -54.70 -48.68
N GLU A 422 37.22 -55.94 -49.12
CA GLU A 422 36.45 -56.25 -50.32
C GLU A 422 34.95 -55.93 -50.13
N LYS A 423 34.39 -56.28 -48.97
CA LYS A 423 33.03 -55.87 -48.57
C LYS A 423 32.88 -54.35 -48.50
N ILE A 424 33.87 -53.64 -47.96
CA ILE A 424 33.89 -52.17 -47.92
C ILE A 424 33.99 -51.62 -49.35
N HIS A 425 34.83 -52.18 -50.21
CA HIS A 425 35.00 -51.72 -51.59
C HIS A 425 33.72 -51.90 -52.42
N GLN A 426 33.03 -53.03 -52.26
CA GLN A 426 31.72 -53.26 -52.89
C GLN A 426 30.69 -52.25 -52.38
N SER A 427 30.64 -52.00 -51.07
CA SER A 427 29.79 -50.98 -50.47
C SER A 427 30.11 -49.57 -51.00
N VAL A 428 31.39 -49.21 -51.10
CA VAL A 428 31.86 -47.92 -51.63
C VAL A 428 31.48 -47.75 -53.10
N LYS A 429 31.60 -48.80 -53.93
CA LYS A 429 31.13 -48.76 -55.33
C LYS A 429 29.63 -48.53 -55.43
N MET A 430 28.85 -49.15 -54.54
CA MET A 430 27.41 -48.93 -54.49
C MET A 430 27.07 -47.50 -54.05
N LEU A 431 27.73 -47.00 -53.00
CA LEU A 431 27.59 -45.61 -52.55
C LEU A 431 27.99 -44.62 -53.65
N GLN A 432 29.07 -44.87 -54.38
CA GLN A 432 29.50 -44.02 -55.49
C GLN A 432 28.41 -43.90 -56.56
N LYS A 433 27.81 -45.03 -56.97
CA LYS A 433 26.67 -45.02 -57.90
C LYS A 433 25.49 -44.22 -57.35
N ASN A 434 25.18 -44.35 -56.05
CA ASN A 434 24.10 -43.59 -55.41
C ASN A 434 24.40 -42.09 -55.36
N VAL A 435 25.65 -41.70 -55.10
CA VAL A 435 26.10 -40.29 -55.11
C VAL A 435 26.01 -39.72 -56.51
N ASP A 436 26.43 -40.46 -57.54
CA ASP A 436 26.36 -40.01 -58.93
C ASP A 436 24.92 -39.84 -59.40
N GLN A 437 24.02 -40.76 -59.00
CA GLN A 437 22.58 -40.61 -59.22
C GLN A 437 22.00 -39.40 -58.48
N ALA A 438 22.42 -39.16 -57.22
CA ALA A 438 21.96 -38.00 -56.45
C ALA A 438 22.45 -36.68 -57.08
N LYS A 439 23.69 -36.63 -57.54
CA LYS A 439 24.24 -35.47 -58.26
C LYS A 439 23.45 -35.19 -59.53
N GLN A 440 23.18 -36.22 -60.34
CA GLN A 440 22.34 -36.07 -61.53
C GLN A 440 20.95 -35.52 -61.18
N LYS A 441 20.29 -36.07 -60.14
CA LYS A 441 19.00 -35.56 -59.67
C LYS A 441 19.06 -34.10 -59.22
N ILE A 442 20.10 -33.71 -58.48
CA ILE A 442 20.29 -32.32 -58.04
C ILE A 442 20.45 -31.39 -59.26
N THR A 443 21.28 -31.77 -60.24
CA THR A 443 21.48 -30.99 -61.47
C THR A 443 20.18 -30.85 -62.25
N THR A 444 19.41 -31.93 -62.40
CA THR A 444 18.09 -31.88 -63.04
C THR A 444 17.12 -30.96 -62.28
N GLN A 445 17.05 -31.07 -60.96
CA GLN A 445 16.19 -30.20 -60.12
C GLN A 445 16.62 -28.73 -60.16
N GLN A 446 17.93 -28.45 -60.22
CA GLN A 446 18.44 -27.08 -60.36
C GLN A 446 18.06 -26.48 -61.72
N MET A 447 18.19 -27.24 -62.81
CA MET A 447 17.73 -26.80 -64.14
C MET A 447 16.22 -26.55 -64.16
N GLU A 448 15.42 -27.43 -63.54
CA GLU A 448 13.97 -27.23 -63.39
C GLU A 448 13.63 -26.00 -62.54
N LEU A 449 14.35 -25.77 -61.44
CA LEU A 449 14.18 -24.59 -60.59
C LEU A 449 14.54 -23.30 -61.33
N GLU A 450 15.60 -23.30 -62.13
CA GLU A 450 15.97 -22.14 -62.95
C GLU A 450 14.94 -21.86 -64.04
N MET A 451 14.42 -22.89 -64.73
CA MET A 451 13.34 -22.72 -65.69
C MET A 451 12.07 -22.17 -65.03
N LYS A 452 11.69 -22.69 -63.85
CA LYS A 452 10.55 -22.22 -63.07
C LYS A 452 10.75 -20.80 -62.53
N LYS A 453 11.96 -20.42 -62.12
CA LYS A 453 12.30 -19.05 -61.73
C LYS A 453 12.18 -18.07 -62.91
N LYS A 454 12.55 -18.48 -64.13
CA LYS A 454 12.41 -17.64 -65.34
C LYS A 454 10.96 -17.46 -65.78
N THR A 455 10.07 -18.41 -65.47
CA THR A 455 8.64 -18.35 -65.83
C THR A 455 7.74 -17.77 -64.74
N ALA A 456 8.14 -17.85 -63.47
CA ALA A 456 7.42 -17.24 -62.37
C ALA A 456 7.83 -15.76 -62.20
N LYS A 457 6.90 -14.81 -62.42
CA LYS A 457 7.09 -13.42 -61.98
C LYS A 457 7.36 -13.43 -60.47
N GLU A 458 8.48 -12.85 -60.03
CA GLU A 458 8.89 -12.78 -58.62
C GLU A 458 7.76 -12.20 -57.76
N LYS A 459 7.00 -13.06 -57.08
CA LYS A 459 6.21 -12.65 -55.93
C LYS A 459 7.13 -12.71 -54.72
N THR A 460 7.71 -11.57 -54.36
CA THR A 460 8.45 -11.40 -53.12
C THR A 460 7.47 -11.46 -51.95
N PHE A 461 7.34 -12.63 -51.34
CA PHE A 461 6.70 -12.77 -50.04
C PHE A 461 7.72 -12.39 -48.97
N THR A 462 7.65 -11.16 -48.47
CA THR A 462 8.42 -10.74 -47.30
C THR A 462 7.67 -11.15 -46.04
N LEU A 463 8.34 -11.89 -45.16
CA LEU A 463 7.78 -12.25 -43.86
C LEU A 463 7.66 -10.98 -43.00
N PRO A 464 6.50 -10.69 -42.38
CA PRO A 464 6.36 -9.55 -41.47
C PRO A 464 7.37 -9.62 -40.31
N VAL A 465 8.06 -8.51 -40.01
CA VAL A 465 9.12 -8.43 -38.98
C VAL A 465 8.67 -8.98 -37.61
N LYS A 466 7.41 -8.72 -37.22
CA LYS A 466 6.86 -9.24 -35.96
C LYS A 466 6.73 -10.77 -35.93
N GLN A 467 6.39 -11.38 -37.07
CA GLN A 467 6.32 -12.85 -37.17
C GLN A 467 7.73 -13.46 -37.16
N GLU A 468 8.71 -12.78 -37.75
CA GLU A 468 10.11 -13.18 -37.70
C GLU A 468 10.64 -13.21 -36.25
N ASP A 469 10.34 -12.18 -35.45
CA ASP A 469 10.76 -12.11 -34.05
C ASP A 469 10.11 -13.21 -33.19
N ILE A 470 8.82 -13.49 -33.41
CA ILE A 470 8.12 -14.57 -32.71
C ILE A 470 8.73 -15.93 -33.08
N ILE A 471 9.02 -16.16 -34.37
CA ILE A 471 9.64 -17.41 -34.82
C ILE A 471 11.04 -17.55 -34.22
N LYS A 472 11.85 -16.48 -34.19
CA LYS A 472 13.17 -16.49 -33.53
C LYS A 472 13.07 -16.80 -32.06
N GLN A 473 12.08 -16.25 -31.36
CA GLN A 473 11.85 -16.53 -29.95
C GLN A 473 11.48 -18.00 -29.73
N ILE A 474 10.52 -18.54 -30.48
CA ILE A 474 10.10 -19.96 -30.38
C ILE A 474 11.29 -20.88 -30.68
N ILE A 475 12.08 -20.59 -31.72
CA ILE A 475 13.28 -21.36 -32.04
C ILE A 475 14.30 -21.28 -30.90
N GLY A 476 14.49 -20.11 -30.29
CA GLY A 476 15.35 -19.93 -29.12
C GLY A 476 14.90 -20.75 -27.91
N GLU A 477 13.60 -20.76 -27.62
CA GLU A 477 12.99 -21.58 -26.56
C GLU A 477 13.11 -23.09 -26.85
N MET A 478 12.91 -23.50 -28.10
CA MET A 478 13.13 -24.89 -28.51
C MET A 478 14.61 -25.28 -28.37
N TYR A 479 15.55 -24.39 -28.70
CA TYR A 479 16.97 -24.66 -28.58
C TYR A 479 17.39 -24.86 -27.12
N THR A 480 16.90 -24.03 -26.19
CA THR A 480 17.17 -24.21 -24.76
C THR A 480 16.55 -25.48 -24.21
N GLN A 481 15.35 -25.85 -24.67
CA GLN A 481 14.71 -27.11 -24.28
C GLN A 481 15.47 -28.33 -24.80
N ILE A 482 15.94 -28.29 -26.05
CA ILE A 482 16.77 -29.36 -26.63
C ILE A 482 18.10 -29.47 -25.87
N ASP A 483 18.77 -28.35 -25.56
CA ASP A 483 20.02 -28.37 -24.80
C ASP A 483 19.84 -28.94 -23.38
N SER A 484 18.72 -28.62 -22.72
CA SER A 484 18.35 -29.25 -21.43
C SER A 484 18.18 -30.75 -21.58
N ASN A 485 17.39 -31.20 -22.57
CA ASN A 485 17.16 -32.62 -22.81
C ASN A 485 18.47 -33.35 -23.14
N VAL A 486 19.37 -32.75 -23.92
CA VAL A 486 20.69 -33.31 -24.23
C VAL A 486 21.55 -33.42 -22.97
N LYS A 487 21.54 -32.41 -22.09
CA LYS A 487 22.22 -32.45 -20.79
C LYS A 487 21.66 -33.55 -19.91
N ASP A 488 20.35 -33.72 -19.86
CA ASP A 488 19.70 -34.74 -19.05
C ASP A 488 19.98 -36.15 -19.59
N VAL A 489 19.98 -36.34 -20.92
CA VAL A 489 20.42 -37.60 -21.55
C VAL A 489 21.89 -37.89 -21.26
N LYS A 490 22.79 -36.89 -21.33
CA LYS A 490 24.20 -37.08 -20.96
C LYS A 490 24.36 -37.44 -19.47
N LYS A 491 23.60 -36.81 -18.57
CA LYS A 491 23.58 -37.16 -17.14
C LYS A 491 23.09 -38.59 -16.94
N MET A 492 21.98 -38.97 -17.56
CA MET A 492 21.46 -40.34 -17.51
C MET A 492 22.47 -41.35 -18.05
N ASN A 493 23.13 -41.07 -19.18
CA ASN A 493 24.15 -41.94 -19.74
C ASN A 493 25.39 -42.05 -18.83
N ASN A 494 25.78 -40.98 -18.13
CA ASN A 494 26.85 -41.04 -17.14
C ASN A 494 26.46 -41.84 -15.90
N ILE A 495 25.19 -41.78 -15.48
CA ILE A 495 24.66 -42.60 -14.38
C ILE A 495 24.58 -44.09 -14.79
N LEU A 496 24.24 -44.36 -16.06
CA LEU A 496 24.14 -45.72 -16.60
C LEU A 496 25.52 -46.34 -16.92
N ASN A 497 26.53 -45.54 -17.26
CA ASN A 497 27.91 -45.99 -17.47
C ASN A 497 28.73 -46.08 -16.16
N LEU A 498 28.07 -46.10 -15.00
CA LEU A 498 28.64 -46.50 -13.71
C LEU A 498 28.33 -47.99 -13.44
N THR A 499 28.81 -48.83 -14.35
CA THR A 499 29.15 -50.25 -14.22
C THR A 499 30.19 -50.55 -15.27
#